data_AF-A0A292ZC40-F1
#
_entry.id   AF-A0A292ZC40-F1
#
_cell.length_a   1.000
_cell.length_b   1.000
_cell.length_c   1.000
_cell.angle_alpha   90.00
_cell.angle_beta   90.00
_cell.angle_gamma   90.00
#
_symmetry.space_group_name_H-M   'P 1'
#
loop_
_entity.id
_entity.type
_entity.pdbx_description
1 polymer ?
#
loop_
_entity_poly.entity_id
_entity_poly.type
_entity_poly.pdbx_seq_one_letter_code
_entity_poly.pdbx_strand_id
1 'polypeptide(L)'
;MPKFGKKTAGRFEKLRIEYVPEFDDLRLEPEAAMLTMTIGARRLRKLSAAFTEVEIGGGDFGIDTSDDRKSDPWMFWWMPDYNYHYGKRL
;
A
#
# COMPACT_ATOMS: atom_id res chain seq x y z
N MET A 1 4.76 -14.08 13.68
CA MET A 1 4.78 -13.17 12.52
C MET A 1 3.50 -13.38 11.74
N PRO A 2 2.67 -12.34 11.56
CA PRO A 2 1.41 -12.51 10.85
C PRO A 2 1.70 -12.77 9.36
N LYS A 3 1.13 -13.87 8.86
CA LYS A 3 1.34 -14.41 7.51
C LYS A 3 0.35 -13.76 6.55
N PHE A 4 0.69 -12.58 6.03
CA PHE A 4 -0.11 -11.87 5.05
C PHE A 4 0.39 -12.15 3.63
N GLY A 5 -0.23 -13.13 2.95
CA GLY A 5 -0.13 -13.31 1.50
C GLY A 5 1.24 -13.73 0.95
N LYS A 6 1.24 -14.29 -0.27
CA LYS A 6 2.50 -14.56 -0.99
C LYS A 6 3.16 -13.22 -1.30
N LYS A 7 4.37 -12.99 -0.76
CA LYS A 7 5.26 -11.90 -1.20
C LYS A 7 5.32 -11.94 -2.73
N THR A 8 4.91 -10.85 -3.37
CA THR A 8 5.16 -10.64 -4.79
C THR A 8 6.68 -10.55 -4.99
N ALA A 9 7.19 -11.24 -6.01
CA ALA A 9 8.61 -11.28 -6.35
C ALA A 9 9.11 -9.99 -7.04
N GLY A 10 8.22 -9.03 -7.29
CA GLY A 10 8.56 -7.77 -7.94
C GLY A 10 9.19 -6.79 -6.94
N ARG A 11 10.49 -6.54 -7.07
CA ARG A 11 11.09 -5.32 -6.54
C ARG A 11 10.64 -4.17 -7.44
N PHE A 12 9.64 -3.44 -7.01
CA PHE A 12 9.25 -2.18 -7.63
C PHE A 12 9.99 -1.04 -6.93
N GLU A 13 10.63 -0.19 -7.71
CA GLU A 13 11.41 0.93 -7.17
C GLU A 13 10.53 2.14 -6.85
N LYS A 14 9.35 2.22 -7.50
CA LYS A 14 8.46 3.37 -7.43
C LYS A 14 7.00 2.95 -7.42
N LEU A 15 6.20 3.64 -6.63
CA LEU A 15 4.75 3.61 -6.69
C LEU A 15 4.26 4.90 -7.36
N ARG A 16 3.50 4.76 -8.44
CA ARG A 16 2.76 5.85 -9.08
C ARG A 16 1.30 5.78 -8.64
N ILE A 17 0.75 6.91 -8.24
CA ILE A 17 -0.68 7.03 -7.93
C ILE A 17 -1.34 7.74 -9.10
N GLU A 18 -2.28 7.07 -9.75
CA GLU A 18 -3.10 7.62 -10.82
C GLU A 18 -4.51 7.86 -10.32
N TYR A 19 -4.98 9.11 -10.46
CA TYR A 19 -6.31 9.50 -10.01
C TYR A 19 -7.29 9.55 -11.19
N VAL A 20 -8.32 8.70 -11.14
CA VAL A 20 -9.41 8.65 -12.12
C VAL A 20 -10.72 8.77 -11.35
N PRO A 21 -11.39 9.93 -11.34
CA PRO A 21 -12.50 10.22 -10.44
C PRO A 21 -13.63 9.17 -10.47
N GLU A 22 -13.95 8.67 -11.66
CA GLU A 22 -15.02 7.72 -11.96
C GLU A 22 -14.64 6.26 -11.69
N PHE A 23 -13.41 6.00 -11.26
CA PHE A 23 -12.94 4.64 -11.02
C PHE A 23 -13.40 4.15 -9.63
N ASP A 24 -14.29 3.17 -9.61
CA ASP A 24 -14.96 2.74 -8.38
C ASP A 24 -14.09 1.93 -7.41
N ASP A 25 -13.14 1.18 -7.98
CA ASP A 25 -12.30 0.21 -7.25
C ASP A 25 -10.85 0.70 -7.13
N LEU A 26 -10.02 -0.08 -6.42
CA LEU A 26 -8.58 0.12 -6.35
C LEU A 26 -7.90 -0.93 -7.25
N ARG A 27 -7.04 -0.47 -8.16
CA ARG A 27 -6.28 -1.35 -9.06
C ARG A 27 -4.79 -1.11 -8.89
N LEU A 28 -4.01 -2.19 -8.90
CA LEU A 28 -2.56 -2.15 -8.79
C LEU A 28 -1.96 -3.00 -9.87
N GLU A 29 -1.18 -2.36 -10.74
CA GLU A 29 -0.62 -3.01 -11.90
C GLU A 29 0.90 -2.83 -11.92
N PRO A 30 1.66 -3.91 -12.14
CA PRO A 30 3.07 -3.79 -12.42
C PRO A 30 3.28 -3.25 -13.84
N GLU A 31 4.07 -2.19 -13.95
CA GLU A 31 4.55 -1.64 -15.22
C GLU A 31 6.08 -1.58 -15.17
N ALA A 32 6.73 -2.62 -15.73
CA ALA A 32 8.17 -2.81 -15.62
C ALA A 32 8.67 -2.75 -14.16
N ALA A 33 9.46 -1.73 -13.80
CA ALA A 33 9.98 -1.50 -12.45
C ALA A 33 9.10 -0.60 -11.57
N MET A 34 7.96 -0.14 -12.10
CA MET A 34 7.00 0.73 -11.44
C MET A 34 5.74 -0.05 -11.07
N LEU A 35 5.12 0.35 -9.96
CA LEU A 35 3.80 -0.10 -9.58
C LEU A 35 2.83 1.06 -9.78
N THR A 36 1.79 0.88 -10.57
CA THR A 36 0.76 1.92 -10.78
C THR A 36 -0.47 1.56 -9.98
N MET A 37 -0.88 2.44 -9.07
CA MET A 37 -2.11 2.35 -8.30
C MET A 37 -3.14 3.33 -8.85
N THR A 38 -4.21 2.82 -9.47
CA THR A 38 -5.33 3.63 -9.92
C THR A 38 -6.37 3.72 -8.80
N ILE A 39 -6.78 4.95 -8.46
CA ILE A 39 -7.73 5.25 -7.39
C ILE A 39 -8.76 6.29 -7.84
N GLY A 40 -10.03 6.09 -7.46
CA GLY A 40 -11.07 7.10 -7.68
C GLY A 40 -11.47 7.92 -6.46
N ALA A 41 -12.37 8.87 -6.69
CA ALA A 41 -12.72 9.93 -5.75
C ALA A 41 -13.16 9.41 -4.38
N ARG A 42 -13.87 8.28 -4.39
CA ARG A 42 -14.45 7.69 -3.20
C ARG A 42 -13.40 7.13 -2.23
N ARG A 43 -12.31 6.56 -2.76
CA ARG A 43 -11.22 5.97 -1.97
C ARG A 43 -10.07 6.94 -1.71
N LEU A 44 -9.94 7.99 -2.52
CA LEU A 44 -8.90 9.02 -2.35
C LEU A 44 -8.88 9.58 -0.93
N ARG A 45 -10.05 9.89 -0.34
CA ARG A 45 -10.14 10.41 1.03
C ARG A 45 -9.59 9.43 2.08
N LYS A 46 -9.85 8.14 1.92
CA LYS A 46 -9.31 7.10 2.82
C LYS A 46 -7.79 7.00 2.68
N LEU A 47 -7.29 7.03 1.43
CA LEU A 47 -5.85 7.00 1.18
C LEU A 47 -5.13 8.23 1.75
N SER A 48 -5.69 9.42 1.58
CA SER A 48 -5.12 10.65 2.15
C SER A 48 -5.08 10.61 3.68
N ALA A 49 -6.16 10.15 4.33
CA ALA A 49 -6.18 10.00 5.78
C ALA A 49 -5.09 9.03 6.27
N ALA A 50 -4.92 7.90 5.59
CA ALA A 50 -3.89 6.94 5.92
C ALA A 50 -2.46 7.50 5.76
N PHE A 51 -2.20 8.30 4.71
CA PHE A 51 -0.91 8.98 4.57
C PHE A 51 -0.68 10.03 5.66
N THR A 52 -1.71 10.78 6.05
CA THR A 52 -1.61 11.72 7.18
C THR A 52 -1.29 10.98 8.48
N GLU A 53 -1.92 9.83 8.74
CA GLU A 53 -1.62 9.00 9.91
C GLU A 53 -0.16 8.56 9.94
N VAL A 54 0.37 8.10 8.79
CA VAL A 54 1.80 7.73 8.68
C VAL A 54 2.72 8.94 8.90
N GLU A 55 2.38 10.10 8.33
CA GLU A 55 3.19 11.33 8.44
C GLU A 55 3.35 11.79 9.90
N ILE A 56 2.31 11.63 10.73
CA ILE A 56 2.37 11.97 12.17
C ILE A 56 3.00 10.88 13.04
N GLY A 57 3.61 9.85 12.43
CA GLY A 57 4.27 8.75 13.13
C GLY A 57 3.39 7.54 13.40
N GLY A 58 2.21 7.48 12.78
CA GLY A 58 1.40 6.27 12.70
C GLY A 58 2.13 5.15 11.96
N GLY A 59 1.78 3.91 12.28
CA GLY A 59 2.41 2.72 11.72
C GLY A 59 1.74 2.25 10.43
N ASP A 60 1.63 0.93 10.30
CA ASP A 60 0.99 0.25 9.17
C ASP A 60 -0.44 0.75 8.92
N PHE A 61 -0.83 0.87 7.65
CA PHE A 61 -2.20 1.24 7.28
C PHE A 61 -2.79 0.26 6.26
N GLY A 62 -4.13 0.20 6.24
CA GLY A 62 -4.89 -0.64 5.31
C GLY A 62 -5.84 0.19 4.45
N ILE A 63 -6.11 -0.29 3.23
CA ILE A 63 -7.12 0.31 2.35
C ILE A 63 -7.98 -0.78 1.68
N ASP A 64 -9.30 -0.60 1.76
CA ASP A 64 -10.25 -1.48 1.08
C ASP A 64 -10.13 -1.31 -0.45
N THR A 65 -10.06 -2.43 -1.18
CA THR A 65 -9.89 -2.43 -2.63
C THR A 65 -11.21 -2.36 -3.40
N SER A 66 -12.29 -2.89 -2.82
CA SER A 66 -13.64 -2.88 -3.38
C SER A 66 -14.68 -2.70 -2.26
N ASP A 67 -15.94 -2.41 -2.60
CA ASP A 67 -17.02 -2.24 -1.62
C ASP A 67 -17.74 -3.52 -1.25
N ASP A 68 -17.84 -4.40 -2.22
CA ASP A 68 -18.52 -5.67 -2.16
C ASP A 68 -17.65 -6.79 -1.59
N ARG A 69 -16.48 -6.45 -1.03
CA ARG A 69 -15.48 -7.41 -0.56
C ARG A 69 -15.08 -8.42 -1.64
N LYS A 70 -15.16 -8.04 -2.93
CA LYS A 70 -14.65 -8.85 -4.04
C LYS A 70 -13.16 -9.12 -3.89
N SER A 71 -12.44 -8.27 -3.18
CA SER A 71 -11.01 -8.43 -2.92
C SER A 71 -10.65 -8.05 -1.48
N ASP A 72 -9.61 -8.72 -0.97
CA ASP A 72 -9.04 -8.45 0.34
C ASP A 72 -8.45 -7.03 0.39
N PRO A 73 -8.57 -6.31 1.53
CA PRO A 73 -7.91 -5.04 1.73
C PRO A 73 -6.40 -5.15 1.53
N TRP A 74 -5.80 -4.09 1.00
CA TRP A 74 -4.34 -4.02 0.91
C TRP A 74 -3.76 -3.41 2.17
N MET A 75 -2.71 -4.06 2.67
CA MET A 75 -1.95 -3.61 3.82
C MET A 75 -0.61 -3.03 3.35
N PHE A 76 -0.32 -1.83 3.81
CA PHE A 76 0.95 -1.15 3.60
C PHE A 76 1.70 -1.12 4.92
N TRP A 77 2.84 -1.80 4.96
CA TRP A 77 3.68 -1.82 6.15
C TRP A 77 4.65 -0.65 6.11
N TRP A 78 4.50 0.28 7.05
CA TRP A 78 5.44 1.36 7.21
C TRP A 78 6.52 0.91 8.19
N MET A 79 7.68 0.55 7.67
CA MET A 79 8.89 0.42 8.47
C MET A 79 9.62 1.76 8.38
N PRO A 80 9.56 2.62 9.42
CA PRO A 80 10.49 3.74 9.46
C PRO A 80 11.90 3.16 9.38
N ASP A 81 12.83 3.86 8.71
CA ASP A 81 14.27 3.53 8.66
C ASP A 81 14.87 3.60 10.08
N TYR A 82 14.45 2.70 10.97
CA TYR A 82 15.29 2.25 12.05
C TYR A 82 16.38 1.45 11.38
N ASN A 83 17.62 1.91 11.54
CA ASN A 83 18.83 1.13 11.30
C ASN A 83 18.58 -0.34 11.64
N TYR A 84 18.24 -1.13 10.61
CA TYR A 84 18.08 -2.56 10.71
C TYR A 84 19.50 -3.13 10.84
N HIS A 85 20.08 -3.00 12.04
CA HIS A 85 21.05 -3.96 12.48
C HIS A 85 20.29 -5.28 12.56
N TYR A 86 20.36 -6.06 11.48
CA TYR A 86 20.16 -7.49 11.58
C TYR A 86 20.97 -7.94 12.78
N GLY A 87 20.28 -8.41 13.82
CA GLY A 87 20.91 -8.96 14.98
C GLY A 87 21.82 -10.09 14.54
N LYS A 88 23.11 -9.79 14.36
CA LYS A 88 24.15 -10.73 14.69
C LYS A 88 24.21 -10.76 16.21
N ARG A 89 23.39 -11.63 16.78
CA ARG A 89 23.86 -12.47 17.87
C ARG A 89 24.24 -13.80 17.24
N LEU A 90 25.53 -13.93 16.94
CA LEU A 90 26.42 -15.05 17.18
C LEU A 90 27.80 -14.65 16.65
#